data_AF-A0A8D0KTU0-F1
#
_entry.id   AF-A0A8D0KTU0-F1
#
_cell.length_a   1.000
_cell.length_b   1.000
_cell.length_c   1.000
_cell.angle_alpha   90.00
_cell.angle_beta   90.00
_cell.angle_gamma   90.00
#
_symmetry.space_group_name_H-M   'P 1'
#
loop_
_entity.id
_entity.type
_entity.pdbx_description
1 polymer ?
#
loop_
_entity_poly.entity_id
_entity_poly.type
_entity_poly.pdbx_seq_one_letter_code
_entity_poly.pdbx_strand_id
1 'polypeptide(L)'
;SGQPVPVSHHPNMKQGLLPSLEDLLFYTIAEGQEKIPVHKFITALKSTGLRTSDPRLKECMDMLRLTLQTTSDGVMLDKDLFKKCVQSNIVLLTQAFRRKFVIPDFMSFTSHIDELYESAKKQSGGKVADYIPQLAKFSPDLWGVSLCTVDGQRHSVGDTKVPFCLQSCVKPLKYAIAVNDLGTEYVHRYVGKEPSGLRFNKLFLNEDDRPHNPMVNAGAIVITSLIKVMQFMNKMAGNEYVGFSNATFYGNFCPVSTMVAFRSNVCFICSFTELHYASLKFSGFLKA
;
A
#
# COMPACT_ATOMS: atom_id res chain seq x y z
N SER A 1 -26.16 50.99 64.52
CA SER A 1 -25.76 49.57 64.62
C SER A 1 -25.66 49.00 63.20
N GLY A 2 -24.61 48.24 62.90
CA GLY A 2 -24.35 47.69 61.56
C GLY A 2 -22.87 47.77 61.20
N GLN A 3 -22.15 46.65 61.33
CA GLN A 3 -20.74 46.53 60.96
C GLN A 3 -20.57 46.38 59.43
N PRO A 4 -19.39 46.72 58.87
CA PRO A 4 -19.05 46.28 57.52
C PRO A 4 -18.83 44.75 57.49
N VAL A 5 -19.51 44.08 56.57
CA VAL A 5 -19.43 42.62 56.38
C VAL A 5 -18.11 42.26 55.66
N PRO A 6 -17.39 41.20 56.07
CA PRO A 6 -16.12 40.85 55.43
C PRO A 6 -16.30 40.32 54.00
N VAL A 7 -15.31 40.59 53.16
CA VAL A 7 -15.25 40.11 51.76
C VAL A 7 -15.20 38.58 51.75
N SER A 8 -16.27 37.95 51.26
CA SER A 8 -16.29 36.52 51.01
C SER A 8 -15.40 36.19 49.82
N HIS A 9 -14.21 35.64 50.08
CA HIS A 9 -13.44 34.97 49.03
C HIS A 9 -14.25 33.80 48.49
N HIS A 10 -14.82 33.96 47.29
CA HIS A 10 -15.25 32.80 46.51
C HIS A 10 -14.02 31.90 46.29
N PRO A 11 -14.09 30.60 46.61
CA PRO A 11 -13.03 29.69 46.23
C PRO A 11 -12.96 29.70 44.71
N ASN A 12 -11.78 30.06 44.20
CA ASN A 12 -11.52 30.19 42.78
C ASN A 12 -11.83 28.85 42.10
N MET A 13 -12.95 28.75 41.39
CA MET A 13 -13.29 27.55 40.63
C MET A 13 -12.15 27.32 39.65
N LYS A 14 -11.35 26.27 39.89
CA LYS A 14 -10.35 25.82 38.92
C LYS A 14 -11.09 25.63 37.61
N GLN A 15 -10.78 26.47 36.62
CA GLN A 15 -11.33 26.36 35.29
C GLN A 15 -11.13 24.91 34.84
N GLY A 16 -12.25 24.22 34.60
CA GLY A 16 -12.25 22.82 34.20
C GLY A 16 -11.61 22.72 32.82
N LEU A 17 -10.29 22.55 32.78
CA LEU A 17 -9.53 22.42 31.55
C LEU A 17 -10.07 21.18 30.84
N LEU A 18 -10.69 21.38 29.67
CA LEU A 18 -11.17 20.27 28.85
C LEU A 18 -9.98 19.33 28.60
N PRO A 19 -10.09 18.02 28.93
CA PRO A 19 -8.98 17.10 28.77
C PRO A 19 -8.58 17.04 27.29
N SER A 20 -7.28 17.14 27.03
CA SER A 20 -6.78 17.15 25.65
C SER A 20 -6.95 15.78 24.99
N LEU A 21 -6.75 15.69 23.67
CA LEU A 21 -6.94 14.43 22.94
C LEU A 21 -5.99 13.33 23.43
N GLU A 22 -4.76 13.70 23.80
CA GLU A 22 -3.77 12.78 24.39
C GLU A 22 -4.22 12.28 25.76
N ASP A 23 -4.79 13.16 26.59
CA ASP A 23 -5.31 12.82 27.91
C ASP A 23 -6.50 11.86 27.81
N LEU A 24 -7.46 12.13 26.91
CA LEU A 24 -8.61 11.26 26.63
C LEU A 24 -8.16 9.89 26.11
N LEU A 25 -7.16 9.87 25.23
CA LEU A 25 -6.58 8.62 24.72
C LEU A 25 -5.86 7.83 25.82
N PHE A 26 -5.13 8.51 26.72
CA PHE A 26 -4.49 7.88 27.88
C PHE A 26 -5.52 7.16 28.74
N TYR A 27 -6.58 7.85 29.18
CA TYR A 27 -7.62 7.23 30.02
C TYR A 27 -8.36 6.08 29.32
N THR A 28 -8.52 6.14 28.00
CA THR A 28 -9.12 5.06 27.19
C THR A 28 -8.30 3.76 27.24
N ILE A 29 -6.96 3.85 27.31
CA ILE A 29 -6.05 2.69 27.28
C ILE A 29 -5.64 2.26 28.70
N ALA A 30 -5.58 3.21 29.63
CA ALA A 30 -5.23 2.96 31.03
C ALA A 30 -6.33 2.21 31.80
N GLU A 31 -7.60 2.29 31.38
CA GLU A 31 -8.74 1.58 32.00
C GLU A 31 -8.84 1.85 33.52
N GLY A 32 -8.53 3.09 33.94
CA GLY A 32 -8.53 3.51 35.34
C GLY A 32 -7.20 3.35 36.09
N GLN A 33 -6.16 2.80 35.46
CA GLN A 33 -4.80 2.72 36.05
C GLN A 33 -4.05 4.06 35.94
N GLU A 34 -3.09 4.31 36.83
CA GLU A 34 -2.27 5.54 36.83
C GLU A 34 -1.16 5.53 35.76
N LYS A 35 -0.75 4.34 35.29
CA LYS A 35 0.27 4.14 34.26
C LYS A 35 -0.19 3.10 33.24
N ILE A 36 0.30 3.20 32.01
CA ILE A 36 0.04 2.24 30.92
C ILE A 36 1.30 1.40 30.69
N PRO A 37 1.23 0.05 30.77
CA PRO A 37 2.31 -0.80 30.30
C PRO A 37 2.52 -0.66 28.78
N VAL A 38 3.76 -0.46 28.33
CA VAL A 38 4.07 -0.23 26.89
C VAL A 38 3.60 -1.41 26.02
N HIS A 39 3.69 -2.64 26.52
CA HIS A 39 3.16 -3.81 25.81
C HIS A 39 1.63 -3.77 25.64
N LYS A 40 0.89 -3.22 26.61
CA LYS A 40 -0.57 -3.02 26.53
C LYS A 40 -0.90 -2.01 25.45
N PHE A 41 -0.18 -0.88 25.40
CA PHE A 41 -0.32 0.12 24.34
C PHE A 41 -0.04 -0.47 22.95
N ILE A 42 1.07 -1.19 22.77
CA ILE A 42 1.44 -1.81 21.48
C ILE A 42 0.42 -2.88 21.06
N THR A 43 -0.11 -3.66 22.01
CA THR A 43 -1.12 -4.69 21.72
C THR A 43 -2.46 -4.07 21.33
N ALA A 44 -2.90 -3.04 22.06
CA ALA A 44 -4.13 -2.32 21.75
C ALA A 44 -4.01 -1.50 20.44
N LEU A 45 -2.81 -1.02 20.08
CA LEU A 45 -2.54 -0.43 18.78
C LEU A 45 -2.66 -1.47 17.66
N LYS A 46 -2.06 -2.66 17.83
CA LYS A 46 -2.13 -3.76 16.85
C LYS A 46 -3.55 -4.26 16.61
N SER A 47 -4.41 -4.28 17.62
CA SER A 47 -5.81 -4.69 17.45
C SER A 47 -6.66 -3.70 16.62
N THR A 48 -6.20 -2.47 16.42
CA THR A 48 -6.79 -1.55 15.42
C THR A 48 -6.46 -1.93 13.97
N GLY A 49 -5.51 -2.86 13.78
CA GLY A 49 -4.98 -3.25 12.47
C GLY A 49 -3.72 -2.50 12.02
N LEU A 50 -3.32 -1.42 12.71
CA LEU A 50 -2.06 -0.72 12.43
C LEU A 50 -0.85 -1.56 12.83
N ARG A 51 0.23 -1.46 12.04
CA ARG A 51 1.53 -2.07 12.36
C ARG A 51 2.43 -1.03 13.04
N THR A 52 3.27 -1.47 13.97
CA THR A 52 4.30 -0.61 14.61
C THR A 52 5.40 -0.13 13.66
N SER A 53 5.39 -0.62 12.41
CA SER A 53 6.26 -0.17 11.31
C SER A 53 5.56 0.80 10.35
N ASP A 54 4.36 1.29 10.67
CA ASP A 54 3.67 2.29 9.86
C ASP A 54 4.51 3.59 9.82
N PRO A 55 4.88 4.12 8.64
CA PRO A 55 5.65 5.35 8.53
C PRO A 55 5.01 6.55 9.24
N ARG A 56 3.69 6.60 9.35
CA ARG A 56 2.92 7.67 10.01
C ARG A 56 2.91 7.56 11.54
N LEU A 57 3.54 6.54 12.10
CA LEU A 57 3.74 6.33 13.54
C LEU A 57 5.22 6.41 13.95
N LYS A 58 6.12 6.78 13.03
CA LYS A 58 7.56 6.73 13.24
C LYS A 58 7.99 7.54 14.47
N GLU A 59 7.51 8.78 14.61
CA GLU A 59 7.89 9.69 15.69
C GLU A 59 7.46 9.14 17.05
N CYS A 60 6.23 8.63 17.15
CA CYS A 60 5.72 7.96 18.34
C CYS A 60 6.55 6.71 18.70
N MET A 61 6.89 5.86 17.73
CA MET A 61 7.67 4.65 17.96
C MET A 61 9.13 4.96 18.35
N ASP A 62 9.73 6.01 17.79
CA ASP A 62 11.06 6.47 18.16
C ASP A 62 11.09 7.12 19.55
N MET A 63 10.07 7.91 19.90
CA MET A 63 9.94 8.50 21.24
C MET A 63 9.68 7.45 22.33
N LEU A 64 8.89 6.41 22.01
CA LEU A 64 8.70 5.24 22.88
C LEU A 64 10.03 4.51 23.11
N ARG A 65 10.82 4.24 22.06
CA ARG A 65 12.15 3.62 22.19
C ARG A 65 13.09 4.45 23.08
N LEU A 66 13.12 5.76 22.91
CA LEU A 66 13.94 6.67 23.73
C LEU A 66 13.50 6.66 25.20
N THR A 67 12.19 6.69 25.46
CA THR A 67 11.61 6.66 26.81
C THR A 67 11.91 5.34 27.54
N LEU A 68 11.82 4.21 26.82
CA LEU A 68 12.18 2.87 27.31
C LEU A 68 13.67 2.75 27.71
N GLN A 69 14.56 3.48 27.03
CA GLN A 69 16.00 3.45 27.31
C GLN A 69 16.42 4.36 28.48
N THR A 70 15.64 5.40 28.78
CA THR A 70 15.98 6.44 29.77
C THR A 70 15.35 6.23 31.14
N THR A 71 14.37 5.32 31.25
CA THR A 71 13.58 5.11 32.47
C THR A 71 13.96 3.80 33.15
N SER A 72 14.27 3.84 34.45
CA SER A 72 14.58 2.63 35.25
C SER A 72 13.40 1.66 35.36
N ASP A 73 12.19 2.20 35.43
CA ASP A 73 10.89 1.51 35.43
C ASP A 73 10.39 1.26 33.97
N GLY A 74 11.32 0.89 33.08
CA GLY A 74 11.25 0.93 31.60
C GLY A 74 10.23 0.01 30.91
N VAL A 75 9.06 -0.19 31.52
CA VAL A 75 7.90 -0.92 31.00
C VAL A 75 6.63 -0.07 31.12
N MET A 76 6.61 0.98 31.95
CA MET A 76 5.41 1.76 32.29
C MET A 76 5.48 3.21 31.80
N LEU A 77 4.38 3.70 31.23
CA LEU A 77 4.19 5.10 30.83
C LEU A 77 3.23 5.79 31.79
N ASP A 78 3.67 6.85 32.45
CA ASP A 78 2.75 7.83 33.04
C ASP A 78 2.09 8.70 31.95
N LYS A 79 1.17 9.57 32.38
CA LYS A 79 0.40 10.45 31.50
C LYS A 79 1.26 11.41 30.68
N ASP A 80 2.32 11.97 31.27
CA ASP A 80 3.16 12.98 30.60
C ASP A 80 4.14 12.33 29.62
N LEU A 81 4.71 11.16 29.97
CA LEU A 81 5.51 10.34 29.07
C LEU A 81 4.66 9.83 27.90
N PHE A 82 3.44 9.35 28.16
CA PHE A 82 2.51 8.95 27.10
C PHE A 82 2.22 10.12 26.15
N LYS A 83 1.87 11.29 26.70
CA LYS A 83 1.61 12.51 25.92
C LYS A 83 2.79 12.90 25.03
N LYS A 84 4.01 12.91 25.57
CA LYS A 84 5.25 13.16 24.79
C LYS A 84 5.44 12.17 23.65
N CYS A 85 5.06 10.90 23.84
CA CYS A 85 5.14 9.88 22.81
C CYS A 85 4.07 10.04 21.73
N VAL A 86 2.81 10.33 22.08
CA VAL A 86 1.69 10.30 21.10
C VAL A 86 1.44 11.63 20.39
N GLN A 87 1.89 12.78 20.93
CA GLN A 87 1.57 14.12 20.42
C GLN A 87 1.75 14.30 18.91
N SER A 88 2.85 13.80 18.33
CA SER A 88 3.17 13.96 16.90
C SER A 88 2.23 13.19 15.98
N ASN A 89 1.56 12.15 16.48
CA ASN A 89 0.75 11.22 15.70
C ASN A 89 -0.68 11.07 16.28
N ILE A 90 -1.10 12.00 17.17
CA ILE A 90 -2.32 11.89 17.97
C ILE A 90 -3.60 11.81 17.14
N VAL A 91 -3.66 12.46 15.96
CA VAL A 91 -4.84 12.43 15.09
C VAL A 91 -5.10 11.02 14.57
N LEU A 92 -4.07 10.35 14.06
CA LEU A 92 -4.15 8.97 13.55
C LEU A 92 -4.47 7.99 14.68
N LEU A 93 -3.80 8.14 15.84
CA LEU A 93 -4.07 7.30 17.01
C LEU A 93 -5.51 7.50 17.52
N THR A 94 -6.01 8.74 17.56
CA THR A 94 -7.38 9.04 17.95
C THR A 94 -8.39 8.40 16.99
N GLN A 95 -8.12 8.40 15.68
CA GLN A 95 -8.96 7.69 14.70
C GLN A 95 -8.97 6.17 14.94
N ALA A 96 -7.78 5.59 15.17
CA ALA A 96 -7.61 4.17 15.43
C ALA A 96 -8.39 3.70 16.67
N PHE A 97 -8.10 4.31 17.82
CA PHE A 97 -8.68 3.91 19.11
C PHE A 97 -10.16 4.28 19.26
N ARG A 98 -10.66 5.31 18.57
CA ARG A 98 -12.10 5.64 18.53
C ARG A 98 -12.88 4.88 17.44
N ARG A 99 -12.29 3.83 16.84
CA ARG A 99 -12.89 2.99 15.81
C ARG A 99 -13.44 3.80 14.62
N LYS A 100 -12.66 4.79 14.15
CA LYS A 100 -13.02 5.67 13.02
C LYS A 100 -12.40 5.27 11.69
N PHE A 101 -11.63 4.18 11.65
CA PHE A 101 -11.21 3.57 10.40
C PHE A 101 -12.36 2.90 9.65
N VAL A 102 -12.18 2.74 8.35
CA VAL A 102 -13.10 2.13 7.38
C VAL A 102 -13.54 0.72 7.77
N ILE A 103 -12.71 -0.03 8.52
CA ILE A 103 -13.10 -1.28 9.19
C ILE A 103 -12.96 -1.07 10.72
N PRO A 104 -14.07 -0.75 11.44
CA PRO A 104 -14.05 -0.47 12.88
C PRO A 104 -13.66 -1.66 13.76
N ASP A 105 -14.07 -2.88 13.40
CA ASP A 105 -13.71 -4.12 14.09
C ASP A 105 -12.80 -4.96 13.18
N PHE A 106 -11.53 -4.58 13.17
CA PHE A 106 -10.54 -5.19 12.30
C PHE A 106 -10.24 -6.65 12.70
N MET A 107 -10.27 -6.97 14.00
CA MET A 107 -9.96 -8.33 14.49
C MET A 107 -11.03 -9.34 14.07
N SER A 108 -12.31 -8.99 14.21
CA SER A 108 -13.41 -9.83 13.69
C SER A 108 -13.33 -9.97 12.17
N PHE A 109 -13.06 -8.87 11.45
CA PHE A 109 -12.86 -8.93 10.01
C PHE A 109 -11.72 -9.87 9.60
N THR A 110 -10.56 -9.81 10.27
CA THR A 110 -9.42 -10.68 9.95
C THR A 110 -9.67 -12.15 10.23
N SER A 111 -10.49 -12.51 11.23
CA SER A 111 -10.91 -13.90 11.47
C SER A 111 -11.62 -14.49 10.25
N HIS A 112 -12.55 -13.73 9.65
CA HIS A 112 -13.24 -14.16 8.43
C HIS A 112 -12.29 -14.25 7.22
N ILE A 113 -11.25 -13.41 7.14
CA ILE A 113 -10.21 -13.53 6.11
C ILE A 113 -9.42 -14.83 6.27
N ASP A 114 -9.13 -15.24 7.51
CA ASP A 114 -8.41 -16.49 7.80
C ASP A 114 -9.26 -17.73 7.46
N GLU A 115 -10.56 -17.68 7.75
CA GLU A 115 -11.55 -18.69 7.34
C GLU A 115 -11.66 -18.80 5.80
N LEU A 116 -11.73 -17.66 5.10
CA LEU A 116 -11.75 -17.62 3.64
C LEU A 116 -10.43 -18.13 3.03
N TYR A 117 -9.29 -17.81 3.65
CA TYR A 117 -7.98 -18.32 3.26
C TYR A 117 -7.91 -19.84 3.38
N GLU A 118 -8.30 -20.43 4.52
CA GLU A 118 -8.29 -21.89 4.73
C GLU A 118 -9.38 -22.62 3.91
N SER A 119 -10.46 -21.94 3.55
CA SER A 119 -11.45 -22.45 2.58
C SER A 119 -10.87 -22.52 1.16
N ALA A 120 -10.25 -21.43 0.70
CA ALA A 120 -9.66 -21.34 -0.64
C ALA A 120 -8.42 -22.25 -0.82
N LYS A 121 -7.60 -22.39 0.22
CA LYS A 121 -6.38 -23.24 0.24
C LYS A 121 -6.65 -24.71 -0.09
N LYS A 122 -7.88 -25.20 0.13
CA LYS A 122 -8.29 -26.58 -0.20
C LYS A 122 -8.45 -26.82 -1.70
N GLN A 123 -8.41 -25.76 -2.53
CA GLN A 123 -8.50 -25.86 -3.99
C GLN A 123 -7.11 -26.18 -4.58
N SER A 124 -6.75 -27.46 -4.61
CA SER A 124 -5.49 -27.96 -5.20
C SER A 124 -5.49 -28.08 -6.74
N GLY A 125 -6.51 -27.52 -7.40
CA GLY A 125 -6.65 -27.55 -8.86
C GLY A 125 -5.85 -26.47 -9.58
N GLY A 126 -5.70 -26.64 -10.90
CA GLY A 126 -4.98 -25.71 -11.78
C GLY A 126 -3.64 -26.28 -12.25
N LYS A 127 -2.83 -25.42 -12.88
CA LYS A 127 -1.48 -25.78 -13.37
C LYS A 127 -0.56 -24.57 -13.21
N VAL A 128 0.62 -24.79 -12.63
CA VAL A 128 1.68 -23.77 -12.58
C VAL A 128 2.08 -23.37 -14.00
N ALA A 129 2.33 -22.07 -14.21
CA ALA A 129 2.77 -21.53 -15.49
C ALA A 129 4.16 -22.08 -15.85
N ASP A 130 4.21 -23.03 -16.79
CA ASP A 130 5.43 -23.75 -17.17
C ASP A 130 6.12 -23.23 -18.44
N TYR A 131 5.47 -22.33 -19.19
CA TYR A 131 6.01 -21.72 -20.40
C TYR A 131 7.24 -20.83 -20.18
N ILE A 132 7.53 -20.44 -18.93
CA ILE A 132 8.78 -19.75 -18.52
C ILE A 132 9.45 -20.61 -17.43
N PRO A 133 10.70 -21.07 -17.60
CA PRO A 133 11.37 -21.96 -16.65
C PRO A 133 11.48 -21.41 -15.22
N GLN A 134 11.49 -20.10 -15.05
CA GLN A 134 11.52 -19.43 -13.75
C GLN A 134 10.17 -19.44 -13.03
N LEU A 135 9.05 -19.55 -13.77
CA LEU A 135 7.70 -19.68 -13.19
C LEU A 135 7.40 -21.14 -12.81
N ALA A 136 7.91 -22.10 -13.58
CA ALA A 136 7.82 -23.54 -13.27
C ALA A 136 8.50 -23.96 -11.95
N LYS A 137 9.32 -23.08 -11.34
CA LYS A 137 10.03 -23.33 -10.08
C LYS A 137 9.21 -23.08 -8.81
N PHE A 138 8.07 -22.40 -8.93
CA PHE A 138 7.20 -22.14 -7.76
C PHE A 138 6.39 -23.40 -7.43
N SER A 139 6.32 -23.75 -6.14
CA SER A 139 5.46 -24.86 -5.70
C SER A 139 3.98 -24.49 -5.93
N PRO A 140 3.13 -25.44 -6.39
CA PRO A 140 1.68 -25.23 -6.46
C PRO A 140 1.05 -24.99 -5.08
N ASP A 141 1.71 -25.40 -3.99
CA ASP A 141 1.19 -25.29 -2.63
C ASP A 141 1.37 -23.88 -2.02
N LEU A 142 2.06 -22.97 -2.72
CA LEU A 142 2.27 -21.60 -2.26
C LEU A 142 0.96 -20.80 -2.30
N TRP A 143 0.45 -20.41 -1.14
CA TRP A 143 -0.80 -19.67 -1.01
C TRP A 143 -0.65 -18.56 0.02
N GLY A 144 -1.01 -17.33 -0.37
CA GLY A 144 -0.81 -16.15 0.48
C GLY A 144 -1.81 -15.05 0.17
N VAL A 145 -2.43 -14.52 1.24
CA VAL A 145 -3.41 -13.43 1.18
C VAL A 145 -2.89 -12.27 2.03
N SER A 146 -2.90 -11.07 1.48
CA SER A 146 -2.56 -9.84 2.21
C SER A 146 -3.50 -8.72 1.85
N LEU A 147 -3.83 -7.91 2.86
CA LEU A 147 -4.72 -6.77 2.73
C LEU A 147 -4.13 -5.52 3.40
N CYS A 148 -4.48 -4.37 2.83
CA CYS A 148 -4.16 -3.05 3.33
C CYS A 148 -5.39 -2.17 3.09
N THR A 149 -5.99 -1.63 4.15
CA THR A 149 -7.11 -0.69 4.02
C THR A 149 -6.60 0.70 3.65
N VAL A 150 -7.50 1.59 3.18
CA VAL A 150 -7.15 2.99 2.90
C VAL A 150 -6.61 3.75 4.12
N ASP A 151 -6.98 3.31 5.33
CA ASP A 151 -6.46 3.85 6.59
C ASP A 151 -5.11 3.24 7.02
N GLY A 152 -4.60 2.24 6.31
CA GLY A 152 -3.35 1.54 6.60
C GLY A 152 -3.47 0.37 7.60
N GLN A 153 -4.69 -0.14 7.84
CA GLN A 153 -4.89 -1.38 8.61
C GLN A 153 -4.45 -2.58 7.76
N ARG A 154 -3.65 -3.51 8.32
CA ARG A 154 -2.94 -4.52 7.52
C ARG A 154 -2.91 -5.90 8.15
N HIS A 155 -3.40 -6.89 7.40
CA HIS A 155 -3.38 -8.31 7.76
C HIS A 155 -2.77 -9.15 6.64
N SER A 156 -2.17 -10.28 7.01
CA SER A 156 -1.41 -11.16 6.10
C SER A 156 -1.42 -12.59 6.65
N VAL A 157 -1.85 -13.55 5.84
CA VAL A 157 -1.84 -14.99 6.17
C VAL A 157 -1.34 -15.82 4.98
N GLY A 158 -0.58 -16.88 5.27
CA GLY A 158 0.13 -17.69 4.28
C GLY A 158 1.45 -17.08 3.78
N ASP A 159 1.87 -17.50 2.59
CA ASP A 159 3.20 -17.26 1.97
C ASP A 159 3.44 -15.81 1.47
N THR A 160 2.89 -14.85 2.20
CA THR A 160 2.81 -13.42 1.87
C THR A 160 4.13 -12.67 1.75
N LYS A 161 5.24 -13.29 2.18
CA LYS A 161 6.60 -12.73 2.09
C LYS A 161 7.44 -13.35 0.97
N VAL A 162 6.90 -14.31 0.21
CA VAL A 162 7.59 -14.90 -0.93
C VAL A 162 7.50 -13.95 -2.12
N PRO A 163 8.63 -13.43 -2.66
CA PRO A 163 8.60 -12.50 -3.78
C PRO A 163 8.28 -13.24 -5.08
N PHE A 164 7.33 -12.72 -5.85
CA PHE A 164 6.96 -13.22 -7.17
C PHE A 164 6.88 -12.08 -8.19
N CYS A 165 6.91 -12.40 -9.49
CA CYS A 165 6.82 -11.41 -10.55
C CYS A 165 5.37 -10.98 -10.78
N LEU A 166 5.10 -9.67 -10.82
CA LEU A 166 3.73 -9.13 -11.01
C LEU A 166 3.05 -9.52 -12.33
N GLN A 167 3.81 -9.88 -13.37
CA GLN A 167 3.31 -10.19 -14.71
C GLN A 167 2.29 -9.14 -15.20
N SER A 168 1.12 -9.56 -15.70
CA SER A 168 0.08 -8.65 -16.21
C SER A 168 -0.52 -7.72 -15.15
N CYS A 169 -0.36 -7.98 -13.85
CA CYS A 169 -0.85 -7.09 -12.79
C CYS A 169 -0.14 -5.72 -12.80
N VAL A 170 0.99 -5.58 -13.49
CA VAL A 170 1.69 -4.28 -13.67
C VAL A 170 0.98 -3.34 -14.66
N LYS A 171 0.08 -3.84 -15.51
CA LYS A 171 -0.60 -3.05 -16.56
C LYS A 171 -1.43 -1.87 -16.02
N PRO A 172 -2.36 -2.06 -15.05
CA PRO A 172 -3.11 -0.94 -14.48
C PRO A 172 -2.20 0.09 -13.80
N LEU A 173 -1.12 -0.35 -13.13
CA LEU A 173 -0.14 0.55 -12.51
C LEU A 173 0.57 1.44 -13.54
N LYS A 174 1.01 0.85 -14.66
CA LYS A 174 1.61 1.60 -15.78
C LYS A 174 0.63 2.61 -16.39
N TYR A 175 -0.62 2.20 -16.59
CA TYR A 175 -1.66 3.07 -17.13
C TYR A 175 -1.97 4.25 -16.19
N ALA A 176 -2.07 4.00 -14.88
CA ALA A 176 -2.26 5.05 -13.88
C ALA A 176 -1.10 6.06 -13.89
N ILE A 177 0.16 5.60 -14.00
CA ILE A 177 1.33 6.48 -14.14
C ILE A 177 1.24 7.32 -15.43
N ALA A 178 0.88 6.71 -16.57
CA ALA A 178 0.76 7.43 -17.84
C ALA A 178 -0.32 8.52 -17.80
N VAL A 179 -1.47 8.22 -17.20
CA VAL A 179 -2.57 9.20 -17.04
C VAL A 179 -2.22 10.28 -16.03
N ASN A 180 -1.50 9.95 -14.95
CA ASN A 180 -1.00 10.93 -13.97
C ASN A 180 -0.04 11.94 -14.62
N ASP A 181 0.89 11.46 -15.45
CA ASP A 181 1.99 12.28 -15.98
C ASP A 181 1.59 13.05 -17.26
N LEU A 182 0.67 12.51 -18.07
CA LEU A 182 0.34 13.05 -19.40
C LEU A 182 -1.14 13.45 -19.56
N GLY A 183 -2.00 13.07 -18.62
CA GLY A 183 -3.44 13.29 -18.70
C GLY A 183 -4.19 12.28 -19.57
N THR A 184 -5.46 12.02 -19.22
CA THR A 184 -6.35 11.06 -19.87
C THR A 184 -6.46 11.28 -21.38
N GLU A 185 -6.64 12.53 -21.81
CA GLU A 185 -6.81 12.88 -23.23
C GLU A 185 -5.57 12.60 -24.08
N TYR A 186 -4.36 12.80 -23.54
CA TYR A 186 -3.14 12.49 -24.28
C TYR A 186 -2.97 10.97 -24.43
N VAL A 187 -3.12 10.22 -23.34
CA VAL A 187 -2.95 8.76 -23.32
C VAL A 187 -3.91 8.08 -24.30
N HIS A 188 -5.18 8.51 -24.33
CA HIS A 188 -6.21 7.89 -25.18
C HIS A 188 -6.16 8.28 -26.67
N ARG A 189 -5.22 9.15 -27.08
CA ARG A 189 -4.85 9.27 -28.51
C ARG A 189 -4.18 8.01 -29.05
N TYR A 190 -3.59 7.19 -28.18
CA TYR A 190 -2.79 6.02 -28.56
C TYR A 190 -3.42 4.67 -28.17
N VAL A 191 -4.38 4.65 -27.24
CA VAL A 191 -5.05 3.44 -26.76
C VAL A 191 -6.52 3.70 -26.48
N GLY A 192 -7.39 2.76 -26.82
CA GLY A 192 -8.83 2.87 -26.55
C GLY A 192 -9.18 2.74 -25.06
N LYS A 193 -10.49 2.78 -24.79
CA LYS A 193 -11.09 2.65 -23.44
C LYS A 193 -11.89 1.35 -23.26
N GLU A 194 -12.30 0.73 -24.37
CA GLU A 194 -13.34 -0.29 -24.41
C GLU A 194 -12.80 -1.74 -24.35
N PRO A 195 -13.60 -2.73 -23.90
CA PRO A 195 -13.26 -4.14 -24.05
C PRO A 195 -13.24 -4.54 -25.53
N SER A 196 -12.40 -5.53 -25.88
CA SER A 196 -12.28 -6.01 -27.27
C SER A 196 -13.37 -6.98 -27.70
N GLY A 197 -14.16 -7.54 -26.76
CA GLY A 197 -15.08 -8.66 -27.01
C GLY A 197 -14.40 -9.98 -27.43
N LEU A 198 -13.06 -10.00 -27.56
CA LEU A 198 -12.27 -11.10 -28.12
C LEU A 198 -11.30 -11.67 -27.08
N ARG A 199 -10.93 -12.96 -27.24
CA ARG A 199 -9.98 -13.64 -26.34
C ARG A 199 -8.61 -12.92 -26.30
N PHE A 200 -8.06 -12.79 -25.09
CA PHE A 200 -6.85 -12.02 -24.74
C PHE A 200 -5.60 -12.24 -25.62
N ASN A 201 -5.43 -13.42 -26.24
CA ASN A 201 -4.26 -13.76 -27.06
C ASN A 201 -4.31 -13.26 -28.51
N LYS A 202 -5.37 -12.56 -28.93
CA LYS A 202 -5.54 -12.06 -30.29
C LYS A 202 -5.13 -10.58 -30.38
N LEU A 203 -4.08 -10.30 -31.15
CA LEU A 203 -3.56 -8.95 -31.42
C LEU A 203 -4.44 -8.24 -32.47
N PHE A 204 -5.55 -7.64 -32.02
CA PHE A 204 -6.37 -6.74 -32.84
C PHE A 204 -6.27 -5.30 -32.36
N LEU A 205 -6.29 -4.40 -33.34
CA LEU A 205 -6.58 -2.98 -33.17
C LEU A 205 -8.10 -2.80 -33.29
N ASN A 206 -8.62 -1.71 -32.73
CA ASN A 206 -9.99 -1.26 -32.96
C ASN A 206 -10.10 -0.56 -34.34
N GLU A 207 -11.29 -0.06 -34.66
CA GLU A 207 -11.58 0.66 -35.90
C GLU A 207 -10.77 1.97 -36.09
N ASP A 208 -10.17 2.49 -35.01
CA ASP A 208 -9.29 3.67 -35.02
C ASP A 208 -7.79 3.33 -35.15
N ASP A 209 -7.44 2.09 -35.50
CA ASP A 209 -6.06 1.55 -35.52
C ASP A 209 -5.32 1.63 -34.16
N ARG A 210 -6.06 1.58 -33.04
CA ARG A 210 -5.49 1.59 -31.67
C ARG A 210 -5.75 0.28 -30.94
N PRO A 211 -4.89 -0.15 -29.99
CA PRO A 211 -5.23 -1.26 -29.11
C PRO A 211 -6.49 -0.92 -28.28
N HIS A 212 -7.42 -1.86 -28.16
CA HIS A 212 -8.73 -1.62 -27.52
C HIS A 212 -8.68 -0.97 -26.13
N ASN A 213 -7.75 -1.39 -25.27
CA ASN A 213 -7.58 -0.85 -23.92
C ASN A 213 -6.17 -1.14 -23.35
N PRO A 214 -5.77 -0.48 -22.24
CA PRO A 214 -4.47 -0.69 -21.60
C PRO A 214 -4.25 -2.08 -20.95
N MET A 215 -5.28 -2.91 -20.80
CA MET A 215 -5.18 -4.21 -20.10
C MET A 215 -4.76 -5.37 -21.03
N VAL A 216 -5.00 -5.25 -22.34
CA VAL A 216 -4.45 -6.20 -23.33
C VAL A 216 -2.96 -5.96 -23.58
N ASN A 217 -2.25 -6.96 -24.09
CA ASN A 217 -0.79 -6.89 -24.30
C ASN A 217 -0.39 -5.73 -25.23
N ALA A 218 -1.11 -5.51 -26.34
CA ALA A 218 -0.84 -4.42 -27.27
C ALA A 218 -0.97 -3.03 -26.62
N GLY A 219 -2.04 -2.79 -25.85
CA GLY A 219 -2.23 -1.53 -25.12
C GLY A 219 -1.18 -1.31 -24.04
N ALA A 220 -0.78 -2.36 -23.33
CA ALA A 220 0.30 -2.28 -22.34
C ALA A 220 1.67 -1.94 -22.95
N ILE A 221 1.95 -2.38 -24.18
CA ILE A 221 3.16 -2.00 -24.92
C ILE A 221 3.11 -0.51 -25.27
N VAL A 222 1.98 -0.03 -25.82
CA VAL A 222 1.77 1.40 -26.11
C VAL A 222 1.92 2.26 -24.84
N ILE A 223 1.27 1.91 -23.73
CA ILE A 223 1.45 2.63 -22.46
C ILE A 223 2.91 2.64 -22.01
N THR A 224 3.67 1.55 -22.23
CA THR A 224 5.07 1.47 -21.83
C THR A 224 5.98 2.41 -22.63
N SER A 225 5.61 2.80 -23.86
CA SER A 225 6.37 3.80 -24.63
C SER A 225 6.20 5.24 -24.12
N LEU A 226 5.22 5.48 -23.23
CA LEU A 226 4.87 6.82 -22.74
C LEU A 226 5.49 7.21 -21.38
N ILE A 227 6.12 6.28 -20.63
CA ILE A 227 6.39 6.46 -19.19
C ILE A 227 7.79 6.05 -18.70
N LYS A 228 8.18 6.56 -17.53
CA LYS A 228 9.34 6.10 -16.73
C LYS A 228 8.87 5.49 -15.40
N VAL A 229 8.97 4.16 -15.28
CA VAL A 229 8.19 3.39 -14.29
C VAL A 229 8.77 3.35 -12.86
N MET A 230 10.09 3.26 -12.70
CA MET A 230 10.69 2.73 -11.46
C MET A 230 10.46 3.57 -10.20
N GLN A 231 10.44 4.90 -10.29
CA GLN A 231 10.30 5.76 -9.10
C GLN A 231 8.88 5.76 -8.51
N PHE A 232 7.86 5.47 -9.31
CA PHE A 232 6.46 5.45 -8.84
C PHE A 232 6.12 4.19 -8.04
N MET A 233 6.71 3.04 -8.40
CA MET A 233 6.41 1.75 -7.76
C MET A 233 6.72 1.76 -6.26
N ASN A 234 7.87 2.31 -5.85
CA ASN A 234 8.24 2.43 -4.45
C ASN A 234 7.25 3.31 -3.67
N LYS A 235 6.81 4.43 -4.26
CA LYS A 235 5.83 5.34 -3.63
C LYS A 235 4.47 4.64 -3.44
N MET A 236 3.97 3.94 -4.47
CA MET A 236 2.71 3.19 -4.39
C MET A 236 2.77 2.03 -3.38
N ALA A 237 3.95 1.42 -3.20
CA ALA A 237 4.19 0.36 -2.22
C ALA A 237 4.52 0.88 -0.80
N GLY A 238 4.47 2.19 -0.53
CA GLY A 238 4.83 2.75 0.78
C GLY A 238 6.31 2.55 1.17
N ASN A 239 7.19 2.41 0.17
CA ASN A 239 8.59 1.99 0.29
C ASN A 239 8.81 0.57 0.84
N GLU A 240 7.83 -0.33 0.71
CA GLU A 240 8.03 -1.76 0.92
C GLU A 240 8.74 -2.44 -0.28
N TYR A 241 8.85 -3.77 -0.25
CA TYR A 241 9.63 -4.53 -1.22
C TYR A 241 9.12 -4.34 -2.66
N VAL A 242 9.96 -3.73 -3.49
CA VAL A 242 9.83 -3.67 -4.95
C VAL A 242 11.13 -4.19 -5.55
N GLY A 243 11.09 -5.38 -6.14
CA GLY A 243 12.25 -6.06 -6.73
C GLY A 243 12.21 -6.15 -8.25
N PHE A 244 13.32 -6.62 -8.83
CA PHE A 244 13.43 -6.97 -10.25
C PHE A 244 14.09 -8.35 -10.41
N SER A 245 13.44 -9.26 -11.15
CA SER A 245 13.97 -10.60 -11.44
C SER A 245 14.62 -10.63 -12.81
N ASN A 246 15.95 -10.49 -12.86
CA ASN A 246 16.70 -10.56 -14.11
C ASN A 246 16.58 -11.95 -14.77
N ALA A 247 16.48 -13.02 -13.98
CA ALA A 247 16.25 -14.37 -14.47
C ALA A 247 14.89 -14.52 -15.15
N THR A 248 13.81 -13.96 -14.57
CA THR A 248 12.48 -13.99 -15.20
C THR A 248 12.42 -13.05 -16.41
N PHE A 249 13.14 -11.93 -16.37
CA PHE A 249 13.30 -11.03 -17.52
C PHE A 249 13.88 -11.77 -18.73
N TYR A 250 15.04 -12.42 -18.61
CA TYR A 250 15.60 -13.24 -19.70
C TYR A 250 14.74 -14.46 -20.05
N GLY A 251 14.09 -15.09 -19.07
CA GLY A 251 13.14 -16.18 -19.28
C GLY A 251 11.94 -15.81 -20.15
N ASN A 252 11.56 -14.53 -20.21
CA ASN A 252 10.53 -14.01 -21.11
C ASN A 252 11.01 -13.77 -22.57
N PHE A 253 12.29 -13.95 -22.90
CA PHE A 253 12.75 -13.81 -24.29
C PHE A 253 12.70 -15.12 -25.08
N CYS A 254 13.04 -16.25 -24.46
CA CYS A 254 13.15 -17.54 -25.18
C CYS A 254 11.82 -18.14 -25.70
N PRO A 255 10.67 -18.08 -24.99
CA PRO A 255 9.47 -18.82 -25.39
C PRO A 255 8.41 -17.99 -26.12
N VAL A 256 8.58 -16.67 -26.26
CA VAL A 256 7.46 -15.75 -26.56
C VAL A 256 7.30 -15.47 -28.06
N SER A 257 6.92 -16.51 -28.81
CA SER A 257 6.51 -16.41 -30.22
C SER A 257 5.28 -15.52 -30.46
N THR A 258 4.60 -15.07 -29.39
CA THR A 258 3.35 -14.28 -29.44
C THR A 258 3.56 -12.79 -29.11
N MET A 259 4.79 -12.34 -28.83
CA MET A 259 5.13 -10.89 -28.74
C MET A 259 5.69 -10.38 -30.07
N VAL A 260 4.89 -10.56 -31.11
CA VAL A 260 5.11 -9.96 -32.43
C VAL A 260 4.36 -8.63 -32.47
N ALA A 261 5.09 -7.53 -32.34
CA ALA A 261 4.66 -6.29 -32.98
C ALA A 261 4.92 -6.40 -34.50
N PHE A 262 4.38 -5.52 -35.35
CA PHE A 262 4.33 -5.77 -36.80
C PHE A 262 5.39 -5.07 -37.64
N ARG A 263 5.87 -5.74 -38.72
CA ARG A 263 6.63 -5.15 -39.85
C ARG A 263 5.89 -4.08 -40.66
N SER A 264 5.09 -3.21 -40.02
CA SER A 264 4.19 -2.26 -40.69
C SER A 264 4.41 -0.82 -40.18
N ASN A 265 3.45 -0.05 -39.64
CA ASN A 265 2.85 -0.21 -38.30
C ASN A 265 3.66 -1.16 -37.39
N VAL A 266 4.55 -0.62 -36.54
CA VAL A 266 5.96 -1.07 -36.42
C VAL A 266 6.31 -2.08 -35.30
N CYS A 267 7.36 -2.92 -35.54
CA CYS A 267 7.78 -4.00 -34.65
C CYS A 267 9.10 -3.69 -33.96
N PHE A 268 9.10 -3.78 -32.63
CA PHE A 268 10.30 -4.15 -31.90
C PHE A 268 9.97 -5.12 -30.77
N ILE A 269 10.84 -6.11 -30.60
CA ILE A 269 10.95 -6.86 -29.35
C ILE A 269 11.55 -5.88 -28.34
N CYS A 270 10.81 -5.52 -27.31
CA CYS A 270 11.26 -4.52 -26.32
C CYS A 270 10.74 -4.88 -24.92
N SER A 271 11.47 -5.75 -24.24
CA SER A 271 11.37 -5.89 -22.79
C SER A 271 12.00 -4.68 -22.09
N PHE A 272 11.49 -4.39 -20.89
CA PHE A 272 11.73 -3.29 -19.93
C PHE A 272 13.03 -2.42 -19.90
N THR A 273 14.12 -2.71 -20.62
CA THR A 273 15.40 -1.96 -20.53
C THR A 273 15.87 -1.28 -21.82
N GLU A 274 15.36 -1.64 -23.01
CA GLU A 274 15.75 -0.94 -24.27
C GLU A 274 15.23 0.51 -24.38
N LEU A 275 14.26 0.90 -23.54
CA LEU A 275 13.63 2.22 -23.58
C LEU A 275 14.60 3.39 -23.34
N HIS A 276 15.73 3.17 -22.66
CA HIS A 276 16.76 4.20 -22.51
C HIS A 276 17.50 4.49 -23.83
N TYR A 277 17.66 3.51 -24.72
CA TYR A 277 18.26 3.71 -26.05
C TYR A 277 17.22 4.18 -27.07
N ALA A 278 15.97 3.71 -26.97
CA ALA A 278 14.86 4.21 -27.79
C ALA A 278 14.55 5.70 -27.51
N SER A 279 14.66 6.15 -26.26
CA SER A 279 14.42 7.56 -25.88
C SER A 279 15.34 8.56 -26.59
N LEU A 280 16.57 8.16 -26.95
CA LEU A 280 17.50 9.02 -27.68
C LEU A 280 17.07 9.20 -29.15
N LYS A 281 16.57 8.14 -29.80
CA LYS A 281 16.07 8.21 -31.18
C LYS A 281 14.67 8.85 -31.30
N PHE A 282 13.81 8.74 -30.29
CA PHE A 282 12.48 9.38 -30.31
C PHE A 282 12.53 10.92 -30.29
N SER A 283 13.61 11.52 -29.77
CA SER A 283 13.79 12.99 -29.76
C SER A 283 13.81 13.63 -31.16
N GLY A 284 14.12 12.86 -32.20
CA GLY A 284 14.12 13.31 -33.59
C GLY A 284 12.74 13.29 -34.28
N PHE A 285 11.73 12.62 -33.70
CA PHE A 285 10.41 12.44 -34.33
C PHE A 285 9.29 13.27 -33.68
N LEU A 286 9.54 13.87 -32.51
CA LEU A 286 8.64 14.83 -31.84
C LEU A 286 8.96 16.29 -32.20
N LYS A 287 9.61 16.52 -33.36
CA LYS A 287 10.07 17.83 -33.85
C LYS A 287 9.68 18.12 -35.31
N ALA A 288 8.70 17.39 -35.82
CA ALA A 288 8.01 17.63 -37.09
C ALA A 288 6.52 17.83 -36.81
#